data_AF-A0A329SKM5-F1
#
_entry.id   AF-A0A329SKM5-F1
#
_cell.length_a   1.000
_cell.length_b   1.000
_cell.length_c   1.000
_cell.angle_alpha   90.00
_cell.angle_beta   90.00
_cell.angle_gamma   90.00
#
_symmetry.space_group_name_H-M   'P 1'
#
loop_
_entity.id
_entity.type
_entity.pdbx_description
1 polymer ?
#
loop_
_entity_poly.entity_id
_entity_poly.type
_entity_poly.pdbx_seq_one_letter_code
_entity_poly.pdbx_strand_id
1 'polypeptide(L)'
;MDIADAFDAISGYEETLVAQGEAMGMERGRELGLEEGHELGIMKGAEIGSELGFYQGCHLVWSHMLQSEELQSKLPARAAKSVTSFGALLEAFELKNVVDEDMMQELLRIRAKFKVITAITGLRGSLVYSEEDIKAHKDMSF
;
A
#
# COMPACT_ATOMS: atom_id res chain seq x y z
N MET A 1 -56.26 2.16 -28.66
CA MET A 1 -55.89 1.60 -27.35
C MET A 1 -57.20 1.33 -26.64
N ASP A 2 -57.52 0.05 -26.44
CA ASP A 2 -58.71 -0.35 -25.70
C ASP A 2 -58.52 0.00 -24.21
N ILE A 3 -59.62 0.23 -23.49
CA ILE A 3 -59.60 0.45 -22.04
C ILE A 3 -59.03 -0.79 -21.33
N ALA A 4 -59.31 -1.98 -21.86
CA ALA A 4 -58.74 -3.24 -21.35
C ALA A 4 -57.21 -3.24 -21.44
N ASP A 5 -56.64 -2.85 -22.59
CA ASP A 5 -55.19 -2.75 -22.78
C ASP A 5 -54.53 -1.78 -21.77
N ALA A 6 -55.22 -0.69 -21.43
CA ALA A 6 -54.73 0.31 -20.49
C ALA A 6 -54.70 -0.20 -19.04
N PHE A 7 -55.72 -0.96 -18.62
CA PHE A 7 -55.75 -1.57 -17.28
C PHE A 7 -54.74 -2.74 -17.16
N ASP A 8 -54.58 -3.53 -18.21
CA ASP A 8 -53.58 -4.61 -18.26
C ASP A 8 -52.14 -4.05 -18.17
N ALA A 9 -51.87 -2.93 -18.85
CA ALA A 9 -50.57 -2.26 -18.77
C ALA A 9 -50.26 -1.70 -17.36
N ILE A 10 -51.28 -1.26 -16.62
CA ILE A 10 -51.12 -0.76 -15.23
C ILE A 10 -50.90 -1.93 -14.26
N SER A 11 -51.57 -3.07 -14.49
CA SER A 11 -51.52 -4.21 -13.58
C SER A 11 -50.14 -4.87 -13.44
N GLY A 12 -49.24 -4.68 -14.41
CA GLY A 12 -47.86 -5.20 -14.37
C GLY A 12 -46.78 -4.12 -14.27
N TYR A 13 -47.19 -2.86 -14.06
CA TYR A 13 -46.28 -1.72 -14.10
C TYR A 13 -45.33 -1.69 -12.90
N GLU A 14 -45.80 -2.12 -11.72
CA GLU A 14 -44.99 -2.20 -10.51
C GLU A 14 -43.85 -3.21 -10.68
N GLU A 15 -44.12 -4.45 -11.14
CA GLU A 15 -43.05 -5.43 -11.37
C GLU A 15 -42.05 -4.93 -12.42
N THR A 16 -42.53 -4.22 -13.44
CA THR A 16 -41.66 -3.62 -14.47
C THR A 16 -40.74 -2.56 -13.87
N LEU A 17 -41.26 -1.66 -13.02
CA LEU A 17 -40.46 -0.64 -12.35
C LEU A 17 -39.44 -1.25 -11.37
N VAL A 18 -39.83 -2.30 -10.63
CA VAL A 18 -38.91 -3.02 -9.73
C VAL A 18 -37.77 -3.64 -10.53
N ALA A 19 -38.07 -4.39 -11.60
CA ALA A 19 -37.05 -5.02 -12.44
C ALA A 19 -36.11 -3.97 -13.08
N GLN A 20 -36.65 -2.83 -13.52
CA GLN A 20 -35.85 -1.72 -14.03
C GLN A 20 -34.96 -1.10 -12.93
N GLY A 21 -35.51 -0.90 -11.73
CA GLY A 21 -34.77 -0.38 -10.59
C GLY A 21 -33.62 -1.29 -10.18
N GLU A 22 -33.85 -2.60 -10.12
CA GLU A 22 -32.82 -3.61 -9.84
C GLU A 22 -31.73 -3.61 -10.91
N ALA A 23 -32.11 -3.62 -12.20
CA ALA A 23 -31.15 -3.58 -13.30
C ALA A 23 -30.30 -2.30 -13.29
N MET A 24 -30.92 -1.14 -13.08
CA MET A 24 -30.22 0.13 -12.96
C MET A 24 -29.30 0.17 -11.73
N GLY A 25 -29.77 -0.36 -10.60
CA GLY A 25 -29.00 -0.43 -9.36
C GLY A 25 -27.77 -1.33 -9.50
N MET A 26 -27.93 -2.50 -10.12
CA MET A 26 -26.82 -3.42 -10.39
C MET A 26 -25.79 -2.80 -11.33
N GLU A 27 -26.22 -2.19 -12.43
CA GLU A 27 -25.29 -1.60 -13.38
C GLU A 27 -24.54 -0.40 -12.77
N ARG A 28 -25.26 0.48 -12.06
CA ARG A 28 -24.62 1.61 -11.37
C ARG A 28 -23.66 1.16 -10.29
N GLY A 29 -24.02 0.12 -9.52
CA GLY A 29 -23.14 -0.46 -8.50
C GLY A 29 -21.87 -1.05 -9.11
N ARG A 30 -21.98 -1.71 -10.27
CA ARG A 30 -20.85 -2.26 -11.02
C ARG A 30 -19.91 -1.16 -11.53
N GLU A 31 -20.47 -0.10 -12.13
CA GLU A 31 -19.70 1.03 -12.64
C GLU A 31 -18.95 1.74 -11.50
N LEU A 32 -19.65 2.07 -10.42
CA LEU A 32 -19.06 2.76 -9.27
C LEU A 32 -17.97 1.91 -8.60
N GLY A 33 -18.23 0.61 -8.40
CA GLY A 33 -17.24 -0.28 -7.80
C GLY A 33 -15.95 -0.41 -8.63
N LEU A 34 -16.06 -0.30 -9.96
CA LEU A 34 -14.89 -0.32 -10.86
C LEU A 34 -14.10 0.99 -10.77
N GLU A 35 -14.78 2.13 -10.73
CA GLU A 35 -14.16 3.45 -10.58
C GLU A 35 -13.45 3.56 -9.23
N GLU A 36 -14.15 3.26 -8.13
CA GLU A 36 -13.58 3.29 -6.78
C GLU A 36 -12.41 2.33 -6.63
N GLY A 37 -12.55 1.09 -7.12
CA GLY A 37 -11.48 0.09 -7.07
C GLY A 37 -10.22 0.54 -7.83
N HIS A 38 -10.40 1.19 -8.98
CA HIS A 38 -9.30 1.72 -9.78
C HIS A 38 -8.58 2.89 -9.08
N GLU A 39 -9.33 3.86 -8.55
CA GLU A 39 -8.76 4.99 -7.81
C GLU A 39 -8.00 4.54 -6.56
N LEU A 40 -8.60 3.64 -5.78
CA LEU A 40 -7.97 3.05 -4.59
C LEU A 40 -6.69 2.29 -4.96
N GLY A 41 -6.72 1.51 -6.05
CA GLY A 41 -5.56 0.79 -6.56
C GLY A 41 -4.39 1.73 -6.91
N ILE A 42 -4.66 2.84 -7.61
CA ILE A 42 -3.65 3.85 -7.94
C ILE A 42 -3.08 4.47 -6.66
N MET A 43 -3.94 4.92 -5.75
CA MET A 43 -3.53 5.57 -4.51
C MET A 43 -2.62 4.65 -3.67
N LYS A 44 -3.06 3.40 -3.46
CA LYS A 44 -2.31 2.43 -2.65
C LYS A 44 -1.04 1.95 -3.33
N GLY A 45 -1.08 1.74 -4.65
CA GLY A 45 0.13 1.42 -5.42
C GLY A 45 1.18 2.52 -5.33
N ALA A 46 0.77 3.78 -5.44
CA ALA A 46 1.66 4.93 -5.30
C ALA A 46 2.23 5.05 -3.87
N GLU A 47 1.40 4.86 -2.84
CA GLU A 47 1.82 4.89 -1.43
C GLU A 47 2.91 3.85 -1.14
N ILE A 48 2.68 2.58 -1.51
CA ILE A 48 3.62 1.47 -1.30
C ILE A 48 4.87 1.67 -2.16
N GLY A 49 4.71 2.04 -3.43
CA GLY A 49 5.81 2.25 -4.36
C GLY A 49 6.76 3.37 -3.92
N SER A 50 6.20 4.47 -3.42
CA SER A 50 6.98 5.59 -2.87
C SER A 50 7.75 5.18 -1.61
N GLU A 51 7.13 4.40 -0.73
CA GLU A 51 7.78 3.86 0.47
C GLU A 51 8.97 2.96 0.13
N LEU A 52 8.75 2.00 -0.78
CA LEU A 52 9.82 1.12 -1.25
C LEU A 52 10.91 1.92 -1.95
N GLY A 53 10.57 2.88 -2.81
CA GLY A 53 11.56 3.75 -3.46
C GLY A 53 12.47 4.47 -2.46
N PHE A 54 11.90 5.00 -1.38
CA PHE A 54 12.66 5.61 -0.28
C PHE A 54 13.59 4.61 0.40
N TYR A 55 13.09 3.41 0.73
CA TYR A 55 13.88 2.34 1.34
C TYR A 55 15.03 1.87 0.44
N GLN A 56 14.79 1.71 -0.86
CA GLN A 56 15.81 1.38 -1.86
C GLN A 56 16.91 2.46 -1.89
N GLY A 57 16.55 3.74 -1.87
CA GLY A 57 17.50 4.84 -1.82
C GLY A 57 18.39 4.78 -0.58
N CYS A 58 17.80 4.54 0.60
CA CYS A 58 18.55 4.37 1.84
C CYS A 58 19.49 3.16 1.79
N HIS A 59 18.99 2.03 1.31
CA HIS A 59 19.78 0.81 1.15
C HIS A 59 20.99 1.01 0.23
N LEU A 60 20.80 1.73 -0.89
CA LEU A 60 21.88 2.04 -1.83
C LEU A 60 22.98 2.87 -1.17
N VAL A 61 22.59 3.92 -0.44
CA VAL A 61 23.55 4.78 0.29
C VAL A 61 24.30 3.98 1.35
N TRP A 62 23.60 3.23 2.19
CA TRP A 62 24.25 2.42 3.24
C TRP A 62 25.17 1.34 2.67
N SER A 63 24.77 0.69 1.58
CA SER A 63 25.59 -0.32 0.89
C SER A 63 26.87 0.30 0.33
N HIS A 64 26.78 1.48 -0.28
CA HIS A 64 27.96 2.20 -0.77
C HIS A 64 28.89 2.64 0.37
N MET A 65 28.33 3.15 1.47
CA MET A 65 29.12 3.52 2.66
C MET A 65 29.89 2.33 3.24
N LEU A 66 29.29 1.14 3.27
CA LEU A 66 29.93 -0.08 3.78
C LEU A 66 31.07 -0.59 2.88
N GLN A 67 31.07 -0.24 1.60
CA GLN A 67 32.09 -0.63 0.63
C GLN A 67 33.23 0.39 0.50
N SER A 68 33.00 1.64 0.96
CA SER A 68 33.97 2.73 0.88
C SER A 68 34.88 2.75 2.11
N GLU A 69 36.20 2.70 1.91
CA GLU A 69 37.18 2.76 3.00
C GLU A 69 37.10 4.08 3.81
N GLU A 70 36.72 5.18 3.15
CA GLU A 70 36.56 6.49 3.79
C GLU A 70 35.25 6.59 4.61
N LEU A 71 34.16 6.05 4.06
CA LEU A 71 32.82 6.22 4.63
C LEU A 71 32.39 5.08 5.56
N GLN A 72 33.06 3.91 5.52
CA GLN A 72 32.70 2.76 6.37
C GLN A 72 32.73 3.10 7.86
N SER A 73 33.58 4.05 8.28
CA SER A 73 33.68 4.50 9.67
C SER A 73 32.44 5.29 10.14
N LYS A 74 31.64 5.81 9.20
CA LYS A 74 30.42 6.58 9.48
C LYS A 74 29.20 5.68 9.74
N LEU A 75 29.29 4.39 9.41
CA LEU A 75 28.24 3.42 9.70
C LEU A 75 28.74 2.40 10.73
N PRO A 76 27.97 2.07 11.77
CA PRO A 76 28.39 1.04 12.72
C PRO A 76 28.56 -0.31 12.02
N ALA A 77 29.69 -1.00 12.22
CA ALA A 77 29.97 -2.30 11.59
C ALA A 77 28.86 -3.35 11.86
N ARG A 78 28.23 -3.27 13.03
CA ARG A 78 27.08 -4.13 13.42
C ARG A 78 25.83 -3.93 12.54
N ALA A 79 25.72 -2.85 11.79
CA ALA A 79 24.62 -2.60 10.86
C ALA A 79 24.76 -3.40 9.55
N ALA A 80 25.96 -3.81 9.17
CA ALA A 80 26.25 -4.40 7.85
C ALA A 80 25.33 -5.60 7.52
N LYS A 81 25.22 -6.58 8.43
CA LYS A 81 24.33 -7.75 8.25
C LYS A 81 22.86 -7.34 8.10
N SER A 82 22.43 -6.31 8.84
CA SER A 82 21.05 -5.82 8.75
C SER A 82 20.80 -5.11 7.42
N VAL A 83 21.76 -4.34 6.91
CA VAL A 83 21.69 -3.70 5.58
C VAL A 83 21.64 -4.74 4.47
N THR A 84 22.50 -5.76 4.49
CA THR A 84 22.48 -6.85 3.48
C THR A 84 21.15 -7.59 3.45
N SER A 85 20.63 -7.98 4.62
CA SER A 85 19.34 -8.69 4.68
C SER A 85 18.14 -7.78 4.37
N PHE A 86 18.28 -6.47 4.54
CA PHE A 86 17.28 -5.51 4.08
C PHE A 86 17.25 -5.45 2.55
N GLY A 87 18.42 -5.37 1.89
CA GLY A 87 18.52 -5.49 0.43
C GLY A 87 17.84 -6.75 -0.12
N ALA A 88 18.08 -7.90 0.51
CA ALA A 88 17.44 -9.16 0.09
C ALA A 88 15.91 -9.13 0.22
N LEU A 89 15.35 -8.49 1.26
CA LEU A 89 13.90 -8.32 1.39
C LEU A 89 13.34 -7.37 0.32
N LEU A 90 14.08 -6.31 0.02
CA LEU A 90 13.71 -5.32 -1.00
C LEU A 90 13.74 -5.90 -2.42
N GLU A 91 14.71 -6.76 -2.72
CA GLU A 91 14.82 -7.47 -4.00
C GLU A 91 13.77 -8.57 -4.17
N ALA A 92 13.39 -9.23 -3.08
CA ALA A 92 12.38 -10.30 -3.09
C ALA A 92 10.94 -9.77 -3.13
N PHE A 93 10.71 -8.49 -2.82
CA PHE A 93 9.37 -7.94 -2.75
C PHE A 93 8.74 -7.82 -4.15
N GLU A 94 7.57 -8.42 -4.31
CA GLU A 94 6.80 -8.35 -5.55
C GLU A 94 5.53 -7.52 -5.35
N LEU A 95 5.44 -6.38 -6.05
CA LEU A 95 4.21 -5.60 -6.08
C LEU A 95 3.20 -6.28 -7.01
N LYS A 96 2.24 -6.99 -6.42
CA LYS A 96 1.17 -7.69 -7.15
C LYS A 96 -0.03 -6.76 -7.36
N ASN A 97 -0.82 -7.05 -8.40
CA ASN A 97 -2.10 -6.36 -8.65
C ASN A 97 -3.18 -6.69 -7.60
N VAL A 98 -2.95 -7.71 -6.76
CA VAL A 98 -3.80 -8.06 -5.63
C VAL A 98 -2.98 -7.88 -4.35
N VAL A 99 -3.46 -7.01 -3.46
CA VAL A 99 -2.90 -6.83 -2.12
C VAL A 99 -3.41 -7.98 -1.25
N ASP A 100 -2.65 -9.07 -1.21
CA ASP A 100 -2.93 -10.22 -0.34
C ASP A 100 -2.23 -10.08 1.03
N GLU A 101 -2.58 -10.98 1.95
CA GLU A 101 -2.02 -10.98 3.30
C GLU A 101 -0.49 -11.19 3.27
N ASP A 102 0.00 -12.01 2.35
CA ASP A 102 1.43 -12.31 2.20
C ASP A 102 2.24 -11.07 1.80
N MET A 103 1.79 -10.34 0.78
CA MET A 103 2.43 -9.10 0.34
C MET A 103 2.46 -8.06 1.48
N MET A 104 1.38 -7.96 2.26
CA MET A 104 1.34 -7.06 3.42
C MET A 104 2.32 -7.49 4.51
N GLN A 105 2.46 -8.80 4.78
CA GLN A 105 3.46 -9.31 5.72
C GLN A 105 4.89 -9.03 5.25
N GLU A 106 5.19 -9.17 3.95
CA GLU A 106 6.49 -8.82 3.38
C GLU A 106 6.82 -7.33 3.56
N LEU A 107 5.86 -6.45 3.27
CA LEU A 107 6.00 -5.01 3.48
C LEU A 107 6.25 -4.67 4.96
N LEU A 108 5.53 -5.30 5.88
CA LEU A 108 5.75 -5.12 7.32
C LEU A 108 7.15 -5.59 7.76
N ARG A 109 7.67 -6.68 7.16
CA ARG A 109 9.04 -7.16 7.43
C ARG A 109 10.09 -6.16 6.94
N ILE A 110 9.89 -5.56 5.76
CA ILE A 110 10.74 -4.49 5.23
C ILE A 110 10.74 -3.30 6.19
N ARG A 111 9.56 -2.79 6.57
CA ARG A 111 9.40 -1.69 7.53
C ARG A 111 10.10 -1.97 8.87
N ALA A 112 9.90 -3.15 9.43
CA ALA A 112 10.53 -3.56 10.69
C ALA A 112 12.06 -3.58 10.56
N LYS A 113 12.58 -4.09 9.44
CA LYS A 113 14.01 -4.15 9.19
C LYS A 113 14.63 -2.75 9.05
N PHE A 114 13.95 -1.85 8.34
CA PHE A 114 14.35 -0.45 8.24
C PHE A 114 14.44 0.21 9.63
N LYS A 115 13.41 0.03 10.48
CA LYS A 115 13.39 0.53 11.87
C LYS A 115 14.56 0.00 12.71
N VAL A 116 14.95 -1.26 12.51
CA VAL A 116 16.13 -1.83 13.17
C VAL A 116 17.42 -1.16 12.70
N ILE A 117 17.59 -0.93 11.40
CA ILE A 117 18.79 -0.27 10.87
C ILE A 117 18.90 1.16 11.39
N THR A 118 17.82 1.95 11.33
CA THR A 118 17.84 3.34 11.81
C THR A 118 18.08 3.45 13.32
N ALA A 119 17.63 2.47 14.11
CA ALA A 119 17.98 2.39 15.53
C ALA A 119 19.48 2.08 15.74
N ILE A 120 20.06 1.16 14.95
CA ILE A 120 21.47 0.78 15.05
C ILE A 120 22.39 1.94 14.65
N THR A 121 22.03 2.69 13.61
CA THR A 121 22.78 3.82 13.05
C THR A 121 22.54 5.15 13.78
N GLY A 122 21.61 5.20 14.73
CA GLY A 122 21.26 6.41 15.47
C GLY A 122 20.41 7.41 14.68
N LEU A 123 19.80 6.98 13.57
CA LEU A 123 19.01 7.82 12.66
C LEU A 123 17.49 7.72 12.90
N ARG A 124 17.04 7.05 13.96
CA ARG A 124 15.62 6.71 14.21
C ARG A 124 14.64 7.89 14.12
N GLY A 125 15.05 9.10 14.48
CA GLY A 125 14.22 10.31 14.40
C GLY A 125 14.55 11.24 13.23
N SER A 126 15.61 10.96 12.47
CA SER A 126 16.08 11.80 11.37
C SER A 126 15.79 11.20 10.00
N LEU A 127 15.69 9.86 9.92
CA LEU A 127 15.43 9.14 8.68
C LEU A 127 14.15 8.32 8.83
N VAL A 128 13.08 8.87 8.29
CA VAL A 128 11.70 8.40 8.38
C VAL A 128 11.04 8.62 7.03
N TYR A 129 10.19 7.69 6.60
CA TYR A 129 9.48 7.80 5.34
C TYR A 129 8.34 8.83 5.41
N SER A 130 7.53 8.79 6.48
CA SER A 130 6.40 9.71 6.68
C SER A 130 6.37 10.33 8.09
N GLU A 131 5.67 11.46 8.24
CA GLU A 131 5.44 12.11 9.54
C GLU A 131 4.57 11.25 10.50
N GLU A 132 3.76 10.34 9.96
CA GLU A 132 2.97 9.41 10.78
C GLU A 132 3.86 8.38 11.48
N ASP A 133 4.94 7.93 10.81
CA ASP A 133 5.96 7.08 11.44
C ASP A 133 6.70 7.79 12.58
N ILE A 134 6.87 9.12 12.50
CA ILE A 134 7.46 9.93 13.58
C ILE A 134 6.57 9.90 14.83
N LYS A 135 5.25 10.04 14.67
CA LYS A 135 4.29 10.01 15.78
C LYS A 135 4.25 8.62 16.43
N ALA A 136 4.21 7.55 15.63
CA ALA A 136 4.25 6.18 16.13
C ALA A 136 5.54 5.86 16.93
N HIS A 137 6.67 6.48 16.58
CA HIS A 137 7.91 6.34 17.33
C HIS A 137 7.96 7.12 18.65
N LYS A 138 7.22 8.23 18.76
CA LYS A 138 7.13 9.05 19.97
C LYS A 138 6.21 8.41 21.02
N ASP A 139 5.16 7.73 20.58
CA ASP A 139 4.15 7.13 21.46
C ASP A 139 4.52 5.73 21.99
N MET A 140 5.62 5.12 21.53
CA MET A 140 6.12 3.83 22.03
C MET A 140 7.19 3.94 23.14
N SER A 141 7.33 5.10 23.78
CA SER A 141 8.11 5.22 25.02
C SER A 141 7.18 4.95 26.21
N PHE A 142 7.12 3.70 26.65
CA PHE A 142 6.68 3.36 28.01
C PHE A 142 7.81 3.60 29.01
#